data_AF-A0A356X435-F1
#
_entry.id   AF-A0A356X435-F1
#
_cell.length_a   1.000
_cell.length_b   1.000
_cell.length_c   1.000
_cell.angle_alpha   90.00
_cell.angle_beta   90.00
_cell.angle_gamma   90.00
#
_symmetry.space_group_name_H-M   'P 1'
#
loop_
_entity.id
_entity.type
_entity.pdbx_description
1 polymer ?
#
loop_
_entity_poly.entity_id
_entity_poly.type
_entity_poly.pdbx_seq_one_letter_code
_entity_poly.pdbx_strand_id
1 'polypeptide(L)' 'MKVYTYSQARQKLSDVLNDAQRDGEVEIKRRDGQTFILKPVKEKKSPLDIPGVDTGISTNEINEAVRESRERP' A
#
# COMPACT_ATOMS: atom_id res chain seq x y z
N MET A 1 12.60 13.66 3.07
CA MET A 1 11.88 14.11 1.87
C MET A 1 12.88 14.61 0.84
N LYS A 2 12.90 14.02 -0.36
CA LYS A 2 13.83 14.39 -1.43
C LYS A 2 13.23 15.51 -2.28
N VAL A 3 14.06 16.45 -2.73
CA VAL A 3 13.62 17.62 -3.52
C VAL A 3 14.17 17.53 -4.93
N TYR A 4 13.30 17.64 -5.92
CA TYR A 4 13.61 17.66 -7.34
C TYR A 4 13.26 19.00 -7.95
N THR A 5 14.03 19.45 -8.93
CA THR A 5 13.56 20.49 -9.85
C THR A 5 12.58 19.89 -10.86
N TYR A 6 11.71 20.72 -11.43
CA TYR A 6 10.81 20.30 -12.52
C TYR A 6 11.55 19.59 -13.66
N SER A 7 12.71 20.11 -14.06
CA SER A 7 13.52 19.53 -15.14
C SER A 7 14.04 18.14 -14.78
N GLN A 8 14.52 17.94 -13.55
CA GLN A 8 14.97 16.62 -13.07
C GLN A 8 13.81 15.64 -12.99
N ALA A 9 12.66 16.06 -12.43
CA ALA A 9 11.47 15.23 -12.32
C ALA A 9 10.97 14.78 -13.70
N ARG A 10 11.02 15.68 -14.70
CA ARG A 10 10.65 15.36 -16.09
C ARG A 10 11.61 14.37 -16.75
N GLN A 11 12.91 14.49 -16.50
CA GLN A 11 13.93 13.61 -17.10
C GLN A 11 13.99 12.22 -16.45
N LYS A 12 13.63 12.12 -15.17
CA LYS A 12 13.81 10.91 -14.35
C LYS A 12 12.54 10.54 -13.58
N LEU A 13 11.39 10.60 -14.26
CA LEU A 13 10.09 10.42 -13.60
C LEU A 13 9.98 9.07 -12.88
N SER A 14 10.53 7.99 -13.46
CA SER A 14 10.55 6.66 -12.83
C SER A 14 11.29 6.66 -11.49
N ASP A 15 12.47 7.29 -11.43
CA ASP A 15 13.25 7.38 -10.18
C ASP A 15 12.51 8.23 -9.13
N VAL A 16 11.86 9.31 -9.56
CA VAL A 16 11.08 10.19 -8.69
C VAL A 16 9.87 9.46 -8.09
N LEU A 17 9.20 8.62 -8.88
CA LEU A 17 8.11 7.75 -8.42
C LEU A 17 8.61 6.69 -7.43
N ASN A 18 9.75 6.06 -7.72
CA ASN A 18 10.37 5.07 -6.82
C ASN A 18 10.75 5.69 -5.48
N ASP A 19 11.33 6.89 -5.51
CA ASP A 19 11.65 7.65 -4.30
C ASP A 19 10.39 8.06 -3.54
N ALA A 20 9.33 8.48 -4.22
CA ALA A 20 8.05 8.79 -3.58
C ALA A 20 7.41 7.54 -2.94
N GLN A 21 7.51 6.38 -3.59
CA GLN A 21 7.02 5.11 -3.06
C GLN A 21 7.81 4.68 -1.82
N ARG A 22 9.14 4.83 -1.85
CA ARG A 22 10.04 4.42 -0.75
C ARG A 22 9.98 5.37 0.43
N ASP A 23 10.04 6.67 0.18
CA ASP A 23 10.20 7.70 1.20
C ASP A 23 8.84 8.32 1.62
N GLY A 24 7.74 7.88 1.00
CA GLY A 24 6.37 8.31 1.25
C GLY A 24 5.96 9.60 0.54
N GLU A 25 6.92 10.48 0.23
CA GLU A 25 6.69 11.68 -0.57
C GLU A 25 8.00 12.29 -1.09
N VAL A 26 7.88 13.04 -2.19
CA VAL A 26 8.95 13.88 -2.75
C VAL A 26 8.41 15.25 -3.13
N GLU A 27 9.26 16.25 -3.08
CA GLU A 27 8.93 17.63 -3.42
C GLU A 27 9.48 17.98 -4.81
N ILE A 28 8.68 18.68 -5.63
CA ILE A 28 9.07 19.15 -6.96
C ILE A 28 8.97 20.68 -6.98
N LYS A 29 10.12 21.35 -7.12
CA LYS A 29 10.23 22.81 -7.24
C LYS A 29 10.30 23.24 -8.70
N ARG A 30 9.43 24.17 -9.08
CA ARG A 30 9.45 24.83 -10.40
C ARG A 30 10.24 26.14 -10.33
N ARG A 31 10.67 26.63 -11.49
CA ARG A 31 11.47 27.87 -11.60
C ARG A 31 10.69 29.12 -11.19
N ASP A 32 9.37 29.08 -11.31
CA ASP A 32 8.44 30.14 -10.87
C ASP A 32 8.25 30.19 -9.34
N GLY A 33 8.96 29.34 -8.58
CA GLY A 33 8.88 29.25 -7.13
C GLY A 33 7.77 28.33 -6.63
N GLN A 34 6.91 27.81 -7.51
CA GLN A 34 5.87 26.87 -7.12
C GLN A 34 6.48 25.54 -6.69
N THR A 35 5.85 24.95 -5.67
CA THR A 35 6.29 23.70 -5.05
C THR A 35 5.14 22.71 -5.04
N PHE A 36 5.40 21.49 -5.48
CA PHE A 36 4.43 20.40 -5.53
C PHE A 36 4.93 19.22 -4.71
N ILE A 37 4.01 18.46 -4.13
CA ILE A 37 4.33 17.20 -3.43
C ILE A 37 3.76 16.05 -4.25
N LEU A 38 4.61 15.08 -4.57
CA LEU A 38 4.22 13.80 -5.14
C LEU A 38 4.26 12.74 -4.04
N LYS A 39 3.13 12.09 -3.82
CA LYS A 39 2.96 11.02 -2.83
C LYS A 39 2.25 9.83 -3.48
N PRO A 40 2.57 8.59 -3.08
CA PRO A 40 1.84 7.43 -3.54
C PRO A 40 0.40 7.51 -3.02
N VAL A 41 -0.53 7.10 -3.87
CA VAL A 41 -1.92 6.94 -3.44
C VAL A 41 -1.97 5.71 -2.55
N LYS A 42 -2.49 5.86 -1.33
CA LYS A 42 -2.81 4.69 -0.51
C LYS A 42 -3.85 3.88 -1.28
N GLU A 43 -3.52 2.64 -1.65
CA GLU A 43 -4.50 1.76 -2.24
C GLU A 43 -5.71 1.69 -1.32
N LYS A 44 -6.91 1.69 -1.91
CA LYS A 44 -8.09 1.30 -1.16
C LYS A 44 -7.80 -0.09 -0.61
N LYS A 45 -8.07 -0.25 0.69
CA LYS A 45 -8.10 -1.53 1.38
C LYS A 45 -8.62 -2.62 0.45
N SER A 46 -7.96 -3.79 0.46
CA SER A 46 -8.31 -4.93 -0.39
C SER A 46 -9.84 -5.07 -0.49
N PRO A 47 -10.41 -5.44 -1.64
CA PRO A 47 -11.84 -5.76 -1.72
C PRO A 47 -12.29 -6.83 -0.71
N LEU A 48 -11.33 -7.61 -0.18
CA LEU A 48 -11.52 -8.61 0.86
C LEU A 48 -11.30 -8.09 2.29
N ASP A 49 -10.83 -6.85 2.47
CA ASP A 49 -10.71 -6.16 3.77
C ASP A 49 -12.08 -5.59 4.18
N ILE A 50 -13.02 -6.51 4.36
CA ILE A 50 -14.35 -6.27 4.92
C ILE A 50 -14.37 -6.71 6.39
N PRO A 51 -15.22 -6.11 7.24
CA PRO A 51 -15.42 -6.61 8.60
C PRO A 51 -15.80 -8.09 8.59
N GLY A 52 -15.23 -8.86 9.50
CA GLY A 52 -15.62 -10.26 9.70
C GLY A 52 -17.07 -10.37 10.18
N VAL A 53 -17.69 -11.51 9.89
CA VAL A 53 -18.99 -11.88 10.44
C VAL A 53 -18.75 -12.74 11.68
N ASP A 54 -19.38 -12.39 12.79
CA ASP A 54 -19.41 -13.25 13.97
C ASP A 54 -20.37 -14.42 13.72
N THR A 55 -19.82 -15.63 13.69
CA THR A 55 -20.57 -16.87 13.45
C THR A 55 -20.91 -17.60 14.75
N GLY A 56 -20.43 -17.14 15.90
CA GLY A 56 -20.57 -17.85 17.18
C GLY A 56 -19.77 -19.16 17.28
N ILE A 57 -18.93 -19.47 16.29
CA ILE A 57 -18.14 -20.71 16.25
C ILE A 57 -16.93 -20.57 17.19
N SER A 58 -16.72 -21.59 18.02
CA SER A 58 -15.59 -21.65 18.94
C SER A 58 -14.30 -22.11 18.25
N THR A 59 -13.15 -21.75 18.84
CA THR A 59 -11.84 -22.22 18.36
C THR A 59 -11.70 -23.75 18.38
N ASN A 60 -12.39 -24.42 19.31
CA ASN A 60 -12.36 -25.88 19.42
C ASN A 60 -13.05 -26.54 18.22
N GLU A 61 -14.23 -26.06 17.83
CA GLU A 61 -14.98 -26.57 16.67
C GLU A 61 -14.18 -26.37 15.37
N ILE A 62 -13.48 -25.24 15.22
CA ILE A 62 -12.59 -25.01 14.07
C ILE A 62 -11.46 -26.05 14.03
N ASN A 63 -10.82 -26.30 15.16
CA ASN A 63 -9.72 -27.27 15.24
C ASN A 63 -10.18 -28.70 14.97
N GLU A 64 -11.37 -29.06 15.42
CA GLU A 64 -11.99 -30.35 15.17
C GLU A 64 -12.27 -30.55 13.68
N ALA A 65 -12.92 -29.57 13.02
CA ALA A 65 -13.18 -29.61 11.58
C ALA A 65 -11.90 -29.71 10.74
N VAL A 66 -10.82 -29.01 11.14
CA VAL A 66 -9.51 -29.09 10.48
C VAL A 66 -8.89 -30.48 10.65
N ARG A 67 -9.01 -31.10 11.82
CA ARG A 67 -8.52 -32.47 12.06
C ARG A 67 -9.30 -33.48 11.23
N GLU A 68 -10.63 -33.42 11.24
CA GLU A 68 -11.50 -34.28 10.42
C GLU A 68 -11.13 -34.19 8.93
N SER A 69 -10.94 -32.96 8.40
CA SER A 69 -10.54 -32.75 7.01
C SER A 69 -9.17 -33.35 6.65
N ARG A 70 -8.27 -33.50 7.62
CA ARG A 70 -6.92 -34.08 7.43
C ARG A 70 -6.87 -35.58 7.66
N GLU A 71 -7.88 -36.16 8.31
CA GLU A 71 -8.00 -37.60 8.57
C GLU A 71 -8.56 -38.38 7.38
N ARG A 72 -9.08 -37.70 6.35
CA ARG A 72 -9.48 -38.33 5.08
C ARG A 72 -8.31 -38.38 4.09
N PRO A 73 -7.74 -39.57 3.82
CA PRO A 73 -6.87 -39.80 2.66
C PRO A 73 -7.66 -39.81 1.34
#